data_AF-A0A961PCA6-F1
#
_entry.id   AF-A0A961PCA6-F1
#
_cell.length_a   1.000
_cell.length_b   1.000
_cell.length_c   1.000
_cell.angle_alpha   90.00
_cell.angle_beta   90.00
_cell.angle_gamma   90.00
#
_symmetry.space_group_name_H-M   'P 1'
#
loop_
_entity.id
_entity.type
_entity.pdbx_description
1 polymer ?
#
loop_
_entity_poly.entity_id
_entity_poly.type
_entity_poly.pdbx_seq_one_letter_code
_entity_poly.pdbx_strand_id
1 'polypeptide(L)'
;MIGHICLSDLHLGAPTALLTEVQGAKGPKGGAVAALRDAFSGALVATLKALHPAGPPAVKPRLILLGDVLDLSLGTPQDALAAFDALLKSLADAGARDWLGPFAFLPGNHDHELWTVTRFQRMAAPAPGAGGAPFRHTTPAFADPGTEPKAALLDEIVRRHGF
;
A
#
# COMPACT_ATOMS: atom_id res chain seq x y z
N MET A 1 -16.48 16.44 -3.82
CA MET A 1 -15.47 15.63 -4.54
C MET A 1 -14.66 14.89 -3.50
N ILE A 2 -14.44 13.58 -3.67
CA ILE A 2 -13.61 12.79 -2.74
C ILE A 2 -12.16 12.97 -3.16
N GLY A 3 -11.35 13.53 -2.27
CA GLY A 3 -9.91 13.73 -2.53
C GLY A 3 -9.03 12.55 -2.11
N HIS A 4 -9.52 11.71 -1.20
CA HIS A 4 -8.73 10.66 -0.55
C HIS A 4 -9.58 9.44 -0.24
N ILE A 5 -8.98 8.27 -0.35
CA ILE A 5 -9.50 6.98 0.12
C ILE A 5 -8.45 6.43 1.07
N CYS A 6 -8.84 6.04 2.27
CA CYS A 6 -7.92 5.49 3.26
C CYS A 6 -8.19 3.99 3.44
N LEU A 7 -7.15 3.16 3.34
CA LEU A 7 -7.15 1.74 3.69
C LEU A 7 -6.11 1.53 4.79
N SER A 8 -6.42 0.69 5.77
CA SER A 8 -5.59 0.42 6.95
C SER A 8 -5.77 -1.04 7.38
N ASP A 9 -4.85 -1.54 8.20
CA ASP A 9 -4.97 -2.83 8.91
C ASP A 9 -5.24 -4.02 7.96
N LEU A 10 -4.61 -4.00 6.79
CA LEU A 10 -4.73 -5.09 5.82
C LEU A 10 -3.90 -6.32 6.23
N HIS A 11 -2.81 -6.10 6.98
CA HIS A 11 -1.86 -7.11 7.46
C HIS A 11 -1.46 -8.13 6.37
N LEU A 12 -1.18 -7.65 5.16
CA LEU A 12 -0.82 -8.49 4.02
C LEU A 12 0.46 -9.27 4.35
N GLY A 13 0.41 -10.59 4.24
CA GLY A 13 1.46 -11.52 4.68
C GLY A 13 1.15 -12.27 5.98
N ALA A 14 0.17 -11.81 6.78
CA ALA A 14 -0.26 -12.54 7.96
C ALA A 14 -1.12 -13.76 7.59
N PRO A 15 -0.94 -14.94 8.22
CA PRO A 15 -1.78 -16.13 7.96
C PRO A 15 -3.27 -15.94 8.25
N THR A 16 -3.62 -14.96 9.08
CA THR A 16 -4.99 -14.63 9.48
C THR A 16 -5.59 -13.48 8.67
N ALA A 17 -4.80 -12.79 7.83
CA ALA A 17 -5.28 -11.67 7.04
C ALA A 17 -6.15 -12.14 5.87
N LEU A 18 -7.25 -11.43 5.65
CA LEU A 18 -8.30 -11.83 4.70
C LEU A 18 -7.82 -11.87 3.24
N LEU A 19 -6.87 -11.01 2.89
CA LEU A 19 -6.38 -10.84 1.51
C LEU A 19 -5.03 -11.53 1.26
N THR A 20 -4.57 -12.36 2.20
CA THR A 20 -3.27 -13.02 2.14
C THR A 20 -3.41 -14.50 1.82
N GLU A 21 -2.71 -14.93 0.78
CA GLU A 21 -2.48 -16.36 0.51
C GLU A 21 -1.12 -16.75 1.09
N VAL A 22 -1.09 -17.52 2.17
CA VAL A 22 0.17 -18.07 2.71
C VAL A 22 0.32 -19.51 2.24
N GLN A 23 1.41 -19.81 1.52
CA GLN A 23 1.69 -21.18 1.11
C GLN A 23 2.04 -22.05 2.32
N GLY A 24 1.39 -23.20 2.47
CA GLY A 24 1.73 -24.21 3.49
C GLY A 24 1.25 -23.94 4.93
N ALA A 25 0.56 -22.82 5.19
CA ALA A 25 -0.01 -22.53 6.51
C ALA A 25 -1.48 -22.95 6.66
N LYS A 26 -1.97 -23.05 7.90
CA LYS A 26 -3.41 -23.14 8.21
C LYS A 26 -4.07 -21.78 8.00
N GLY A 27 -4.26 -21.40 6.73
CA GLY A 27 -4.95 -20.18 6.30
C GLY A 27 -6.06 -20.49 5.27
N PRO A 28 -6.80 -19.48 4.80
CA PRO A 28 -7.78 -19.67 3.74
C PRO A 28 -7.07 -20.18 2.47
N LYS A 29 -7.66 -21.18 1.80
CA LYS A 29 -7.05 -21.79 0.59
C LYS A 29 -7.11 -20.82 -0.59
N GLY A 30 -6.08 -20.80 -1.43
CA GLY A 30 -5.83 -19.76 -2.43
C GLY A 30 -7.02 -19.30 -3.28
N GLY A 31 -7.87 -20.22 -3.74
CA GLY A 31 -9.06 -19.85 -4.53
C GLY A 31 -10.06 -18.94 -3.78
N ALA A 32 -10.23 -19.10 -2.47
CA ALA A 32 -11.14 -18.27 -1.68
C ALA A 32 -10.57 -16.87 -1.42
N VAL A 33 -9.26 -16.76 -1.18
CA VAL A 33 -8.60 -15.47 -0.99
C VAL A 33 -8.60 -14.67 -2.29
N ALA A 34 -8.28 -15.31 -3.41
CA ALA A 34 -8.33 -14.67 -4.72
C ALA A 34 -9.73 -14.12 -5.01
N ALA A 35 -10.78 -14.91 -4.79
CA ALA A 35 -12.16 -14.47 -4.98
C ALA A 35 -12.54 -13.29 -4.06
N LEU A 36 -12.11 -13.31 -2.79
CA LEU A 36 -12.36 -12.22 -1.85
C LEU A 36 -11.63 -10.93 -2.25
N ARG A 37 -10.37 -11.05 -2.65
CA ARG A 37 -9.54 -9.94 -3.15
C ARG A 37 -10.16 -9.31 -4.39
N ASP A 38 -10.60 -10.12 -5.35
CA ASP A 38 -11.25 -9.64 -6.57
C ASP A 38 -12.61 -9.00 -6.28
N ALA A 39 -13.39 -9.57 -5.35
CA ALA A 39 -14.63 -8.97 -4.89
C ALA A 39 -14.40 -7.61 -4.21
N PHE A 40 -13.37 -7.50 -3.36
CA PHE A 40 -12.99 -6.24 -2.72
C PHE A 40 -12.59 -5.17 -3.76
N SER A 41 -11.69 -5.51 -4.68
CA SER A 41 -11.25 -4.61 -5.76
C SER A 41 -12.42 -4.16 -6.63
N GLY A 42 -13.29 -5.09 -7.03
CA GLY A 42 -14.49 -4.79 -7.80
C GLY A 42 -15.46 -3.88 -7.06
N ALA A 43 -15.70 -4.14 -5.77
CA ALA A 43 -16.56 -3.32 -4.94
C ALA A 43 -16.02 -1.89 -4.76
N LEU A 44 -14.70 -1.73 -4.58
CA LEU A 44 -14.07 -0.42 -4.50
C LEU A 44 -14.27 0.38 -5.79
N VAL A 45 -14.01 -0.22 -6.96
CA VAL A 45 -14.22 0.46 -8.25
C VAL A 45 -15.69 0.76 -8.51
N ALA A 46 -16.60 -0.16 -8.17
CA ALA A 46 -18.04 0.07 -8.27
C ALA A 46 -18.49 1.23 -7.39
N THR A 47 -17.95 1.34 -6.17
CA THR A 47 -18.20 2.46 -5.26
C THR A 47 -17.73 3.78 -5.87
N LEU A 48 -16.54 3.81 -6.47
CA LEU A 48 -16.02 5.01 -7.15
C LEU A 48 -16.88 5.44 -8.34
N LYS A 49 -17.34 4.48 -9.15
CA LYS A 49 -18.27 4.73 -10.26
C LYS A 49 -19.60 5.30 -9.77
N ALA A 50 -20.15 4.77 -8.68
CA ALA A 50 -21.40 5.27 -8.10
C ALA A 50 -21.26 6.70 -7.56
N LEU A 51 -20.11 7.04 -6.99
CA LEU A 51 -19.81 8.38 -6.47
C LEU A 51 -19.50 9.40 -7.58
N HIS A 52 -19.17 8.93 -8.78
CA HIS A 52 -18.78 9.73 -9.94
C HIS A 52 -19.49 9.22 -11.22
N PRO A 53 -20.83 9.37 -11.32
CA PRO A 53 -21.63 8.77 -12.39
C PRO A 53 -21.34 9.34 -13.79
N ALA A 54 -20.75 10.54 -13.87
CA ALA A 54 -20.33 11.16 -15.13
C ALA A 54 -19.01 10.57 -15.69
N GLY A 55 -18.40 9.62 -15.00
CA GLY A 55 -17.10 9.05 -15.33
C GLY A 55 -15.99 9.48 -14.36
N PRO A 56 -14.74 9.05 -14.60
CA PRO A 56 -13.63 9.36 -13.71
C PRO A 56 -13.43 10.87 -13.49
N PRO A 57 -13.17 11.31 -12.25
CA PRO A 57 -12.94 12.72 -11.98
C PRO A 57 -11.63 13.21 -12.61
N ALA A 58 -11.60 14.49 -13.02
CA ALA A 58 -10.39 15.13 -13.55
C ALA A 58 -9.22 15.10 -12.55
N VAL A 59 -9.53 15.19 -11.25
CA VAL A 59 -8.57 14.96 -10.16
C VAL A 59 -8.97 13.67 -9.46
N LYS A 60 -8.16 12.63 -9.63
CA LYS A 60 -8.41 11.30 -9.05
C LYS A 60 -8.10 11.31 -7.54
N PRO A 61 -8.93 10.67 -6.70
CA PRO A 61 -8.63 10.51 -5.28
C PRO A 61 -7.32 9.77 -5.06
N ARG A 62 -6.51 10.25 -4.13
CA ARG A 62 -5.30 9.55 -3.68
C ARG A 62 -5.68 8.33 -2.85
N LEU A 63 -4.93 7.23 -2.99
CA LEU A 63 -5.05 6.10 -2.07
C LEU A 63 -4.04 6.27 -0.93
N ILE A 64 -4.55 6.38 0.29
CA ILE A 64 -3.76 6.47 1.51
C ILE A 64 -3.74 5.09 2.16
N LEU A 65 -2.57 4.48 2.21
CA LEU A 65 -2.30 3.24 2.93
C LEU A 65 -1.85 3.64 4.34
N LEU A 66 -2.77 3.59 5.30
CA LEU A 66 -2.72 4.27 6.59
C LEU A 66 -2.33 3.34 7.74
N GLY A 67 -1.27 2.56 7.55
CA GLY A 67 -0.68 1.72 8.59
C GLY A 67 -1.18 0.29 8.61
N ASP A 68 -0.31 -0.58 9.12
CA ASP A 68 -0.49 -2.03 9.25
C ASP A 68 -1.00 -2.68 7.96
N VAL A 69 -0.43 -2.22 6.84
CA VAL A 69 -0.79 -2.68 5.50
C VAL A 69 -0.09 -4.00 5.20
N LEU A 70 1.18 -4.12 5.57
CA LEU A 70 1.97 -5.34 5.49
C LEU A 70 2.20 -5.89 6.89
N ASP A 71 2.22 -7.22 7.03
CA ASP A 71 2.71 -7.88 8.24
C ASP A 71 4.15 -8.36 8.04
N LEU A 72 5.09 -7.45 8.29
CA LEU A 72 6.53 -7.74 8.28
C LEU A 72 7.06 -8.11 9.67
N SER A 73 6.19 -8.14 10.69
CA SER A 73 6.59 -8.41 12.07
C SER A 73 6.48 -9.89 12.41
N LEU A 74 5.46 -10.56 11.89
CA LEU A 74 5.17 -11.96 12.18
C LEU A 74 5.15 -12.83 10.91
N GLY A 75 4.88 -12.24 9.74
CA GLY A 75 4.92 -12.89 8.44
C GLY A 75 6.32 -12.89 7.82
N THR A 76 6.47 -13.55 6.67
CA THR A 76 7.70 -13.41 5.86
C THR A 76 7.58 -12.19 4.95
N PRO A 77 8.66 -11.42 4.72
CA PRO A 77 8.63 -10.33 3.76
C PRO A 77 8.19 -10.78 2.36
N GLN A 78 8.54 -12.00 1.94
CA GLN A 78 8.17 -12.55 0.65
C GLN A 78 6.65 -12.70 0.52
N ASP A 79 5.98 -13.26 1.53
CA ASP A 79 4.53 -13.44 1.53
C ASP A 79 3.80 -12.10 1.58
N ALA A 80 4.28 -11.16 2.41
CA ALA A 80 3.71 -9.82 2.50
C ALA A 80 3.77 -9.07 1.17
N LEU A 81 4.92 -9.11 0.49
CA LEU A 81 5.11 -8.47 -0.82
C LEU A 81 4.32 -9.16 -1.92
N ALA A 82 4.22 -10.50 -1.89
CA ALA A 82 3.41 -11.26 -2.84
C ALA A 82 1.91 -10.94 -2.69
N ALA A 83 1.42 -10.84 -1.45
CA ALA A 83 0.05 -10.46 -1.16
C ALA A 83 -0.25 -9.01 -1.60
N PHE A 84 0.68 -8.09 -1.38
CA PHE A 84 0.57 -6.71 -1.86
C PHE A 84 0.56 -6.61 -3.38
N ASP A 85 1.47 -7.32 -4.06
CA ASP A 85 1.49 -7.41 -5.52
C ASP A 85 0.18 -7.97 -6.09
N ALA A 86 -0.36 -9.03 -5.47
CA ALA A 86 -1.63 -9.62 -5.87
C ALA A 86 -2.83 -8.67 -5.66
N LEU A 87 -2.83 -7.87 -4.59
CA LEU A 87 -3.85 -6.84 -4.36
C LEU A 87 -3.79 -5.75 -5.44
N LEU A 88 -2.61 -5.23 -5.74
CA LEU A 88 -2.47 -4.21 -6.79
C LEU A 88 -2.83 -4.74 -8.17
N LYS A 89 -2.48 -6.00 -8.46
CA LYS A 89 -2.92 -6.69 -9.68
C LYS A 89 -4.45 -6.74 -9.76
N SER A 90 -5.11 -7.19 -8.69
CA SER A 90 -6.56 -7.29 -8.62
C SER A 90 -7.25 -5.93 -8.80
N LEU A 91 -6.71 -4.87 -8.17
CA LEU A 91 -7.18 -3.49 -8.36
C LEU A 91 -7.02 -3.03 -9.81
N ALA A 92 -5.87 -3.30 -10.43
CA ALA A 92 -5.63 -2.97 -11.82
C ALA A 92 -6.57 -3.71 -12.77
N ASP A 93 -6.77 -5.01 -12.57
CA ASP A 93 -7.68 -5.85 -13.35
C ASP A 93 -9.15 -5.41 -13.19
N ALA A 94 -9.53 -4.88 -12.03
CA ALA A 94 -10.84 -4.26 -11.79
C ALA A 94 -11.00 -2.87 -12.46
N GLY A 95 -9.94 -2.33 -13.07
CA GLY A 95 -9.94 -1.03 -13.75
C GLY A 95 -9.68 0.17 -12.83
N ALA A 96 -9.12 -0.04 -11.63
CA ALA A 96 -8.93 1.05 -10.66
C ALA A 96 -7.97 2.16 -11.14
N ARG A 97 -7.11 1.90 -12.13
CA ARG A 97 -6.17 2.88 -12.71
C ARG A 97 -6.86 4.13 -13.25
N ASP A 98 -8.07 3.99 -13.77
CA ASP A 98 -8.84 5.12 -14.28
C ASP A 98 -9.39 5.99 -13.15
N TRP A 99 -9.51 5.44 -11.94
CA TRP A 99 -10.24 6.06 -10.83
C TRP A 99 -9.35 6.51 -9.68
N LEU A 100 -8.19 5.90 -9.49
CA LEU A 100 -7.25 6.20 -8.40
C LEU A 100 -6.09 7.07 -8.89
N GLY A 101 -5.71 8.02 -8.05
CA GLY A 101 -4.51 8.83 -8.19
C GLY A 101 -3.33 8.22 -7.44
N PRO A 102 -2.28 9.03 -7.18
CA PRO A 102 -1.07 8.57 -6.51
C PRO A 102 -1.33 8.00 -5.12
N PHE A 103 -0.48 7.06 -4.73
CA PHE A 103 -0.51 6.42 -3.42
C PHE A 103 0.27 7.27 -2.41
N ALA A 104 -0.13 7.22 -1.15
CA ALA A 104 0.69 7.64 -0.02
C ALA A 104 0.71 6.52 1.02
N PHE A 105 1.89 6.21 1.53
CA PHE A 105 2.07 5.13 2.50
C PHE A 105 2.52 5.72 3.84
N LEU A 106 1.71 5.51 4.88
CA LEU A 106 2.06 5.78 6.26
C LEU A 106 2.28 4.43 6.96
N PRO A 107 3.52 4.07 7.33
CA PRO A 107 3.79 2.80 7.99
C PRO A 107 3.19 2.77 9.40
N GLY A 108 2.58 1.63 9.76
CA GLY A 108 2.22 1.26 11.12
C GLY A 108 3.31 0.46 11.83
N ASN A 109 3.00 -0.15 12.97
CA ASN A 109 3.97 -0.97 13.72
C ASN A 109 4.23 -2.32 13.05
N HIS A 110 3.29 -2.86 12.27
CA HIS A 110 3.53 -4.09 11.52
C HIS A 110 4.41 -3.89 10.28
N ASP A 111 4.45 -2.66 9.75
CA ASP A 111 5.26 -2.25 8.59
C ASP A 111 6.71 -1.88 8.97
N HIS A 112 7.10 -2.07 10.23
CA HIS A 112 8.29 -1.46 10.83
C HIS A 112 9.63 -1.94 10.23
N GLU A 113 9.65 -2.93 9.35
CA GLU A 113 10.88 -3.25 8.64
C GLU A 113 11.17 -2.23 7.53
N LEU A 114 10.14 -1.65 6.89
CA LEU A 114 10.32 -0.72 5.76
C LEU A 114 11.01 0.58 6.16
N TRP A 115 10.53 1.24 7.22
CA TRP A 115 11.20 2.42 7.76
C TRP A 115 12.57 2.10 8.38
N THR A 116 12.81 0.87 8.88
CA THR A 116 14.11 0.42 9.42
C THR A 116 15.14 0.30 8.29
N VAL A 117 14.77 -0.34 7.18
CA VAL A 117 15.61 -0.44 5.98
C VAL A 117 15.89 0.96 5.41
N THR A 118 14.84 1.78 5.26
CA THR A 118 14.96 3.16 4.76
C THR A 118 15.90 3.99 5.66
N ARG A 119 15.80 3.81 6.97
CA ARG A 119 16.67 4.43 7.98
C ARG A 119 18.13 4.02 7.76
N PHE A 120 18.42 2.73 7.65
CA PHE A 120 19.80 2.26 7.48
C PHE A 120 20.39 2.69 6.12
N GLN A 121 19.60 2.68 5.05
CA GLN A 121 20.02 3.17 3.74
C GLN A 121 20.40 4.66 3.80
N ARG A 122 19.62 5.49 4.51
CA ARG A 122 19.94 6.92 4.71
C ARG A 122 21.17 7.16 5.58
N MET A 123 21.46 6.27 6.53
CA MET A 123 22.70 6.34 7.32
C MET A 123 23.93 6.03 6.46
N ALA A 124 23.83 5.07 5.54
CA ALA A 124 24.91 4.69 4.66
C ALA A 124 25.17 5.73 3.54
N ALA A 125 24.14 6.43 3.09
CA ALA A 125 24.22 7.45 2.04
C ALA A 125 23.46 8.73 2.46
N PRO A 126 24.02 9.55 3.36
CA PRO A 126 23.38 10.79 3.78
C PRO A 126 23.23 11.76 2.59
N ALA A 127 22.05 12.37 2.44
CA ALA A 127 21.84 13.38 1.41
C ALA A 127 22.75 14.60 1.64
N PRO A 128 23.39 15.17 0.60
CA PRO A 128 24.19 16.37 0.74
C PRO A 128 23.36 17.53 1.34
N GLY A 129 23.85 18.15 2.41
CA GLY A 129 23.16 19.28 3.07
C GLY A 129 22.14 18.90 4.14
N ALA A 130 22.01 17.62 4.52
CA ALA A 130 21.18 17.16 5.63
C ALA A 130 21.80 17.51 7.00
N GLY A 131 21.94 18.81 7.30
CA GLY A 131 22.45 19.32 8.59
C GLY A 131 21.47 19.21 9.76
N GLY A 132 20.48 18.31 9.70
CA GLY A 132 19.47 18.10 10.73
C GLY A 132 19.37 16.63 11.12
N ALA A 133 18.76 16.34 12.28
CA ALA A 133 18.53 14.98 12.73
C ALA A 133 17.83 14.19 11.60
N PRO A 134 18.45 13.12 11.06
CA PRO A 134 17.99 12.45 9.84
C PRO A 134 16.67 11.68 10.01
N PHE A 135 16.08 11.75 11.20
CA PHE A 135 14.94 10.95 11.62
C PHE A 135 13.86 11.83 12.22
N ARG A 136 12.64 11.64 11.71
CA ARG A 136 11.42 12.11 12.37
C ARG A 136 10.75 10.87 12.95
N HIS A 137 10.47 10.89 14.25
CA HIS A 137 9.68 9.84 14.91
C HIS A 137 8.18 9.91 14.55
N THR A 138 7.81 10.90 13.76
CA THR A 138 6.44 11.20 13.36
C THR A 138 6.42 11.63 11.91
N THR A 139 5.53 11.06 11.11
CA THR A 139 5.22 11.59 9.77
C THR A 139 4.45 12.91 9.94
N PRO A 140 4.91 14.03 9.36
CA PRO A 140 4.15 15.26 9.45
C PRO A 140 2.82 15.10 8.70
N ALA A 141 1.70 15.27 9.41
CA ALA A 141 0.37 15.01 8.87
C ALA A 141 0.01 15.84 7.62
N PHE A 142 0.73 16.96 7.39
CA PHE A 142 0.50 17.90 6.29
C PHE A 142 1.75 18.15 5.43
N ALA A 143 2.76 17.28 5.50
CA ALA A 143 3.92 17.41 4.61
C ALA A 143 3.54 17.16 3.15
N ASP A 144 4.24 17.82 2.23
CA ASP A 144 4.19 17.46 0.82
C ASP A 144 4.78 16.04 0.66
N PRO A 145 4.00 15.04 0.21
CA PRO A 145 4.48 13.68 0.04
C PRO A 145 5.66 13.58 -0.94
N GLY A 146 5.81 14.53 -1.87
CA GLY A 146 6.96 14.59 -2.78
C GLY A 146 8.29 14.88 -2.09
N THR A 147 8.25 15.36 -0.84
CA THR A 147 9.42 15.68 -0.03
C THR A 147 9.77 14.59 1.00
N GLU A 148 8.94 13.55 1.10
CA GLU A 148 9.09 12.48 2.08
C GLU A 148 9.95 11.32 1.54
N PRO A 149 10.51 10.46 2.42
CA PRO A 149 11.30 9.31 2.00
C PRO A 149 10.54 8.40 1.04
N LYS A 150 11.21 7.99 -0.04
CA LYS A 150 10.69 6.97 -0.95
C LYS A 150 10.83 5.59 -0.34
N ALA A 151 9.76 4.80 -0.43
CA ALA A 151 9.80 3.38 -0.09
C ALA A 151 10.10 2.60 -1.38
N ALA A 152 11.37 2.55 -1.79
CA ALA A 152 11.78 2.06 -3.11
C ALA A 152 11.17 0.71 -3.52
N LEU A 153 11.02 -0.21 -2.56
CA LEU A 153 10.40 -1.52 -2.77
C LEU A 153 8.90 -1.41 -3.10
N LEU A 154 8.16 -0.59 -2.34
CA LEU A 154 6.73 -0.38 -2.58
C LEU A 154 6.51 0.41 -3.86
N ASP A 155 7.30 1.47 -4.09
CA ASP A 155 7.25 2.27 -5.31
C ASP A 155 7.41 1.38 -6.56
N GLU A 156 8.34 0.43 -6.52
CA GLU A 156 8.57 -0.50 -7.62
C GLU A 156 7.39 -1.47 -7.83
N ILE A 157 6.74 -1.95 -6.77
CA ILE A 157 5.54 -2.79 -6.88
C ILE A 157 4.36 -1.99 -7.44
N VAL A 158 4.11 -0.79 -6.92
CA VAL A 158 3.04 0.11 -7.38
C VAL A 158 3.20 0.45 -8.87
N ARG A 159 4.42 0.83 -9.27
CA ARG A 159 4.76 1.17 -10.66
C ARG A 159 4.56 0.00 -11.63
N ARG A 160 4.88 -1.24 -11.23
CA ARG A 160 4.66 -2.44 -12.06
C ARG A 160 3.19 -2.64 -12.42
N HIS A 161 2.28 -2.19 -11.56
CA HIS A 161 0.83 -2.26 -11.77
C HIS A 161 0.25 -0.99 -12.39
N GLY A 162 1.07 -0.04 -12.86
CA GLY A 162 0.61 1.13 -13.61
C GLY A 162 -0.15 2.17 -12.78
N PHE A 163 0.14 2.23 -11.48
CA PHE A 163 -0.33 3.25 -10.55
C PHE A 163 0.75 4.30 -10.27
#